data_AF-A0AA88YKY1-F1
#
_entry.id   AF-A0AA88YKY1-F1
#
_cell.length_a   1.000
_cell.length_b   1.000
_cell.length_c   1.000
_cell.angle_alpha   90.00
_cell.angle_beta   90.00
_cell.angle_gamma   90.00
#
_symmetry.space_group_name_H-M   'P 1'
#
loop_
_entity.id
_entity.type
_entity.pdbx_description
1 polymer ?
#
loop_
_entity_poly.entity_id
_entity_poly.type
_entity_poly.pdbx_seq_one_letter_code
_entity_poly.pdbx_strand_id
1 'polypeptide(L)'
;MTKNPELTSSMISRRFFQCFGMQVSASHIRRIRQQMGWRCKQTSYCQLISQKNKKGRLKWCLDAYSKKEDFRNVIFTDESTVELRANGNVHFYKSSDDRFDKVPTKRPKPKHAYKVCNMKGYLP
;
A
#
# COMPACT_ATOMS: atom_id res chain seq x y z
N MET A 1 2.98 -23.02 5.05
CA MET A 1 1.71 -22.36 5.44
C MET A 1 2.00 -21.39 6.57
N THR A 2 1.99 -20.07 6.32
CA THR A 2 2.17 -19.06 7.38
C THR A 2 0.99 -18.10 7.34
N LYS A 3 0.22 -18.10 8.44
CA LYS A 3 -1.09 -17.47 8.63
C LYS A 3 -1.00 -15.94 8.55
N ASN A 4 -1.82 -15.36 7.65
CA ASN A 4 -2.27 -13.97 7.52
C ASN A 4 -1.58 -12.87 8.38
N PRO A 5 -0.72 -12.01 7.80
CA PRO A 5 -0.13 -10.84 8.46
C PRO A 5 -1.10 -9.65 8.63
N GLU A 6 -2.39 -9.83 8.32
CA GLU A 6 -3.38 -8.76 8.11
C GLU A 6 -4.49 -8.72 9.18
N LEU A 7 -4.36 -9.47 10.27
CA LEU A 7 -5.35 -9.45 11.36
C LEU A 7 -5.40 -8.05 12.01
N THR A 8 -6.51 -7.34 11.85
CA THR A 8 -6.73 -6.03 12.48
C THR A 8 -7.06 -6.20 13.97
N SER A 9 -6.92 -5.11 14.74
CA SER A 9 -7.24 -5.14 16.18
C SER A 9 -8.69 -5.53 16.47
N SER A 10 -9.64 -5.19 15.58
CA SER A 10 -11.04 -5.60 15.71
C SER A 10 -11.21 -7.11 15.50
N MET A 11 -10.50 -7.69 14.53
CA MET A 11 -10.52 -9.14 14.30
C MET A 11 -9.90 -9.91 15.48
N ILE A 12 -8.83 -9.38 16.08
CA ILE A 12 -8.25 -9.96 17.30
C ILE A 12 -9.22 -9.88 18.46
N SER A 13 -9.84 -8.72 18.70
CA SER A 13 -10.85 -8.55 19.75
C SER A 13 -11.98 -9.57 19.61
N ARG A 14 -12.50 -9.75 18.38
CA ARG A 14 -13.52 -10.76 18.09
C ARG A 14 -13.06 -12.18 18.38
N ARG A 15 -11.81 -12.53 18.04
CA ARG A 15 -11.25 -13.86 18.36
C ARG A 15 -11.07 -14.08 19.85
N PHE A 16 -10.64 -13.07 20.59
CA PHE A 16 -10.53 -13.15 22.05
C PHE A 16 -11.88 -13.45 22.69
N PHE A 17 -12.93 -12.79 22.20
CA PHE A 17 -14.29 -13.06 22.66
C PHE A 17 -14.76 -14.47 22.30
N GLN A 18 -14.55 -14.91 21.06
CA GLN A 18 -14.99 -16.24 20.60
C GLN A 18 -14.25 -17.40 21.28
N CYS A 19 -12.95 -17.26 21.54
CA CYS A 19 -12.14 -18.34 22.10
C CYS A 19 -12.09 -18.34 23.63
N PHE A 20 -12.19 -17.17 24.26
CA PHE A 20 -11.94 -17.01 25.70
C PHE A 20 -13.06 -16.26 26.45
N GLY A 21 -14.14 -15.86 25.76
CA GLY A 21 -15.23 -15.07 26.36
C GLY A 21 -14.82 -13.66 26.79
N MET A 22 -13.61 -13.21 26.42
CA MET A 22 -13.03 -11.97 26.93
C MET A 22 -13.20 -10.82 25.95
N GLN A 23 -13.80 -9.73 26.41
CA GLN A 23 -13.92 -8.51 25.62
C GLN A 23 -12.68 -7.63 25.81
N VAL A 24 -11.80 -7.64 24.82
CA VAL A 24 -10.58 -6.83 24.83
C VAL A 24 -10.75 -5.62 23.93
N SER A 25 -10.48 -4.41 24.44
CA SER A 25 -10.57 -3.19 23.64
C SER A 25 -9.49 -3.15 22.55
N ALA A 26 -9.83 -2.55 21.40
CA ALA A 26 -8.89 -2.41 20.29
C ALA A 26 -7.65 -1.59 20.68
N SER A 27 -7.80 -0.62 21.59
CA SER A 27 -6.68 0.18 22.13
C SER A 27 -5.71 -0.68 22.94
N HIS A 28 -6.22 -1.57 23.79
CA HIS A 28 -5.39 -2.50 24.55
C HIS A 28 -4.60 -3.43 23.62
N ILE A 29 -5.24 -3.99 22.59
CA ILE A 29 -4.57 -4.83 21.59
C ILE A 29 -3.47 -4.06 20.84
N ARG A 30 -3.73 -2.81 20.44
CA ARG A 30 -2.70 -1.96 19.79
C ARG A 30 -1.50 -1.71 20.71
N ARG A 31 -1.75 -1.41 21.99
CA ARG A 31 -0.70 -1.17 22.97
C ARG A 31 0.18 -2.41 23.17
N ILE A 32 -0.44 -3.56 23.40
CA ILE A 32 0.27 -4.84 23.59
C ILE A 32 1.08 -5.19 22.34
N ARG A 33 0.52 -4.99 21.13
CA ARG A 33 1.25 -5.18 19.87
C ARG A 33 2.52 -4.33 19.80
N GLN A 34 2.44 -3.05 20.17
CA GLN A 34 3.59 -2.16 20.17
C GLN A 34 4.65 -2.61 21.20
N GLN A 35 4.23 -3.03 22.39
CA GLN A 35 5.12 -3.56 23.43
C GLN A 35 5.84 -4.84 22.99
N MET A 36 5.17 -5.71 22.22
CA MET A 36 5.75 -6.91 21.62
C MET A 36 6.65 -6.62 20.39
N GLY A 37 6.88 -5.35 20.05
CA GLY A 37 7.74 -4.95 18.92
C GLY A 37 7.08 -5.03 17.54
N TRP A 38 5.75 -5.16 17.47
CA TRP A 38 5.03 -5.10 16.20
C TRP A 38 4.88 -3.65 15.73
N ARG A 39 5.19 -3.43 14.46
CA ARG A 39 4.99 -2.16 13.76
C ARG A 39 3.96 -2.34 12.67
N CYS A 40 3.24 -1.26 12.39
CA CYS A 40 2.20 -1.19 11.38
C CYS A 40 2.71 -0.38 10.20
N LYS A 41 2.62 -0.91 8.99
CA LYS A 41 2.94 -0.17 7.76
C LYS A 41 1.86 -0.40 6.72
N GLN A 42 1.39 0.69 6.13
CA GLN A 42 0.53 0.62 4.95
C GLN A 42 1.37 0.31 3.72
N THR A 43 0.80 -0.47 2.80
CA THR A 43 1.45 -0.65 1.49
C THR A 43 1.53 0.70 0.79
N SER A 44 2.75 1.18 0.56
CA SER A 44 2.98 2.30 -0.32
C SER A 44 2.80 1.82 -1.76
N TYR A 45 1.79 2.34 -2.44
CA TYR A 45 1.59 2.09 -3.87
C TYR A 45 2.35 3.13 -4.68
N CYS A 46 2.98 2.70 -5.78
CA CYS A 46 3.44 3.63 -6.80
C CYS A 46 3.14 3.09 -8.19
N GLN A 47 2.96 4.01 -9.14
CA GLN A 47 2.97 3.65 -10.55
C GLN A 47 4.43 3.39 -10.94
N LEU A 48 4.77 2.14 -11.25
CA LEU A 48 6.09 1.81 -11.78
C LEU A 48 6.18 2.36 -13.20
N ILE A 49 7.08 3.32 -13.42
CA ILE A 49 7.26 3.98 -14.71
C ILE A 49 8.40 3.29 -15.45
N SER A 50 8.17 2.86 -16.69
CA SER A 50 9.22 2.32 -17.57
C SER A 50 10.29 3.37 -17.86
N GLN A 51 11.53 2.94 -18.16
CA GLN A 51 12.62 3.88 -18.47
C GLN A 51 12.29 4.78 -19.68
N LYS A 52 11.58 4.24 -20.68
CA LYS A 52 11.08 5.01 -21.84
C LYS A 52 10.14 6.13 -21.38
N ASN A 53 9.16 5.83 -20.54
CA ASN A 53 8.19 6.81 -20.06
C ASN A 53 8.84 7.85 -19.15
N LYS A 54 9.88 7.50 -18.38
CA LYS A 54 10.66 8.47 -17.59
C LYS A 54 11.32 9.52 -18.50
N LYS A 55 11.98 9.09 -19.57
CA LYS A 55 12.61 9.99 -20.54
C LYS A 55 11.57 10.90 -21.21
N GLY A 56 10.43 10.35 -21.62
CA GLY A 56 9.33 11.13 -22.21
C GLY A 56 8.79 12.20 -21.27
N ARG A 57 8.55 11.85 -20.01
CA ARG A 57 8.09 12.81 -18.98
C ARG A 57 9.12 13.91 -18.72
N LEU A 58 10.39 13.56 -18.58
CA LEU A 58 11.47 14.53 -18.35
C LEU A 58 11.57 15.53 -19.50
N LYS A 59 11.57 15.02 -20.75
CA LYS A 59 11.62 15.88 -21.93
C LYS A 59 10.44 16.86 -21.96
N TRP A 60 9.22 16.36 -21.76
CA TRP A 60 8.03 17.22 -21.74
C TRP A 60 8.11 18.31 -20.66
N CYS A 61 8.57 17.97 -19.44
CA CYS A 61 8.72 18.96 -18.37
C CYS A 61 9.75 20.03 -18.72
N LEU A 62 10.89 19.66 -19.31
CA LEU A 62 11.91 20.61 -19.74
C LEU A 62 11.39 21.53 -20.86
N ASP A 63 10.65 20.97 -21.81
CA ASP A 63 10.05 21.74 -22.91
C ASP A 63 9.00 22.74 -22.39
N ALA A 64 8.12 22.32 -21.47
CA ALA A 64 7.11 23.18 -20.84
C ALA A 64 7.76 24.30 -20.01
N TYR A 65 8.81 23.97 -19.27
CA TYR A 65 9.59 24.96 -18.50
C TYR A 65 10.26 25.99 -19.42
N SER A 66 10.91 25.54 -20.48
CA SER A 66 11.58 26.41 -21.46
C SER A 66 10.59 27.36 -22.15
N LYS A 67 9.40 26.86 -22.50
CA LYS A 67 8.33 27.65 -23.12
C LYS A 67 7.58 28.58 -22.16
N LYS A 68 7.92 28.54 -20.86
CA LYS A 68 7.19 29.26 -19.80
C LYS A 68 5.68 28.99 -19.85
N GLU A 69 5.32 27.73 -20.12
CA GLU A 69 3.93 27.29 -20.13
C GLU A 69 3.27 27.60 -18.79
N ASP A 70 2.13 28.29 -18.83
CA ASP A 70 1.41 28.76 -17.64
C ASP A 70 0.03 28.09 -17.50
N PHE A 71 -0.35 27.23 -18.44
CA PHE A 71 -1.57 26.44 -18.46
C PHE A 71 -2.88 27.24 -18.39
N ARG A 72 -2.84 28.57 -18.61
CA ARG A 72 -4.04 29.43 -18.51
C ARG A 72 -5.12 29.11 -19.55
N ASN A 73 -4.73 28.52 -20.68
CA ASN A 73 -5.63 28.14 -21.77
C ASN A 73 -5.70 26.61 -21.97
N VAL A 74 -5.67 25.85 -20.86
CA VAL A 74 -5.72 24.38 -20.89
C VAL A 74 -6.88 23.89 -20.05
N ILE A 75 -7.72 23.04 -20.63
CA ILE A 75 -8.77 22.31 -19.90
C ILE A 75 -8.27 20.89 -19.65
N PHE A 76 -7.97 20.56 -18.39
CA PHE A 76 -7.59 19.21 -18.00
C PHE A 76 -8.83 18.35 -17.78
N THR A 77 -8.82 17.12 -18.31
CA THR A 77 -9.88 16.14 -18.13
C THR A 77 -9.27 14.78 -17.77
N ASP A 78 -9.89 14.06 -16.84
CA ASP A 78 -9.54 12.69 -16.49
C ASP A 78 -10.78 11.96 -15.94
N GLU A 79 -10.76 10.64 -16.04
CA GLU A 79 -11.80 9.77 -15.46
C GLU A 79 -11.32 9.23 -14.10
N SER A 80 -12.19 9.25 -13.09
CA SER A 80 -11.87 8.70 -11.77
C SER A 80 -12.91 7.70 -11.31
N THR A 81 -12.47 6.73 -10.52
CA THR A 81 -13.34 5.73 -9.88
C THR A 81 -13.52 6.09 -8.42
N VAL A 82 -14.78 6.20 -7.97
CA VAL A 82 -15.11 6.43 -6.56
C VAL A 82 -15.50 5.10 -5.93
N GLU A 83 -14.72 4.65 -4.96
CA GLU A 83 -15.00 3.44 -4.18
C GLU A 83 -15.70 3.80 -2.86
N LEU A 84 -16.74 3.05 -2.50
CA LEU A 84 -17.51 3.27 -1.27
C LEU A 84 -16.72 2.90 0.01
N ARG A 85 -15.66 2.08 -0.12
CA ARG A 85 -14.74 1.72 0.97
C ARG A 85 -13.32 1.63 0.44
N ALA A 86 -12.36 2.18 1.20
CA ALA A 86 -10.96 2.09 0.86
C ALA A 86 -10.41 0.67 1.14
N ASN A 87 -9.89 0.01 0.11
CA ASN A 87 -9.23 -1.31 0.20
C ASN A 87 -7.76 -1.18 0.66
N GLY A 88 -7.51 -0.38 1.69
CA GLY A 88 -6.17 -0.18 2.23
C GLY A 88 -5.69 -1.40 3.00
N ASN A 89 -4.77 -2.18 2.45
CA ASN A 89 -4.17 -3.29 3.17
C ASN A 89 -3.15 -2.77 4.19
N VAL A 90 -3.38 -3.12 5.44
CA VAL A 90 -2.49 -2.82 6.57
C VAL A 90 -1.66 -4.06 6.87
N HIS A 91 -0.33 -3.89 6.87
CA HIS A 91 0.60 -4.97 7.20
C HIS A 91 1.24 -4.73 8.57
N PHE A 92 1.32 -5.78 9.37
CA PHE A 92 2.05 -5.79 10.62
C PHE A 92 3.33 -6.60 10.46
N TYR A 93 4.46 -6.09 10.97
CA TYR A 93 5.76 -6.76 10.94
C TYR A 93 6.47 -6.60 12.29
N LYS A 94 7.31 -7.56 12.67
CA LYS A 94 8.10 -7.49 13.90
C LYS A 94 9.45 -6.82 13.64
N SER A 95 9.80 -5.80 14.42
CA SER A 95 11.00 -4.98 14.21
C SER A 95 12.34 -5.68 14.55
N SER A 96 12.30 -6.83 15.21
CA SER A 96 13.48 -7.47 15.83
C SER A 96 14.02 -8.67 15.06
N ASP A 97 13.53 -8.94 13.85
CA ASP A 97 13.93 -10.15 13.10
C ASP A 97 13.97 -9.85 11.61
N ASP A 98 15.18 -9.61 11.08
CA ASP A 98 15.47 -9.36 9.66
C ASP A 98 15.10 -10.54 8.73
N ARG A 99 14.54 -11.63 9.30
CA ARG A 99 14.29 -12.89 8.59
C ARG A 99 12.83 -13.30 8.46
N PHE A 100 11.90 -12.70 9.21
CA PHE A 100 10.54 -13.24 9.29
C PHE A 100 9.45 -12.45 8.55
N ASP A 101 9.55 -11.13 8.45
CA ASP A 101 8.53 -10.32 7.78
C ASP A 101 9.15 -9.39 6.73
N LYS A 102 9.01 -9.74 5.45
CA LYS A 102 9.37 -8.82 4.36
C LYS A 102 8.54 -7.54 4.51
N VAL A 103 9.21 -6.43 4.82
CA VAL A 103 8.59 -5.10 4.79
C VAL A 103 7.89 -4.94 3.44
N PRO A 104 6.63 -4.45 3.39
CA PRO A 104 5.95 -4.23 2.12
C PRO A 104 6.80 -3.33 1.23
N THR A 105 7.35 -3.91 0.16
CA THR A 105 7.98 -3.16 -0.92
C THR A 105 6.91 -2.37 -1.67
N LYS A 106 7.31 -1.32 -2.40
CA LYS A 106 6.38 -0.56 -3.23
C LYS A 106 5.69 -1.52 -4.19
N ARG A 107 4.37 -1.65 -4.09
CA ARG A 107 3.60 -2.52 -4.98
C ARG A 107 3.11 -1.71 -6.17
N PRO A 108 3.19 -2.25 -7.40
CA PRO A 108 2.51 -1.63 -8.53
C PRO A 108 1.01 -1.63 -8.24
N LYS A 109 0.37 -0.46 -8.32
CA LYS A 109 -1.09 -0.40 -8.36
C LYS A 109 -1.51 -0.49 -9.82
N PRO A 110 -2.21 -1.55 -10.25
CA PRO A 110 -2.69 -1.61 -11.62
C PRO A 110 -3.57 -0.38 -11.89
N LYS A 111 -3.36 0.28 -13.03
CA LYS A 111 -4.10 1.49 -13.43
C LYS A 111 -5.62 1.24 -13.46
N HIS A 112 -6.02 -0.01 -13.70
CA HIS A 112 -7.42 -0.45 -13.70
C HIS A 112 -7.55 -1.66 -12.77
N ALA A 113 -8.53 -1.63 -11.86
CA ALA A 113 -8.72 -2.65 -10.81
C ALA A 113 -8.84 -4.09 -11.36
N TYR A 114 -9.29 -4.24 -12.60
CA TYR A 114 -9.46 -5.52 -13.30
C TYR A 114 -8.19 -6.04 -13.99
N LYS A 115 -7.09 -5.28 -14.00
CA LYS A 115 -5.85 -5.71 -14.67
C LYS A 115 -4.98 -6.50 -13.71
N VAL A 116 -5.05 -7.83 -13.80
CA VAL A 116 -4.15 -8.73 -13.07
C VAL A 116 -2.71 -8.42 -13.45
N CYS A 117 -1.93 -7.87 -12.51
CA CYS A 117 -0.51 -7.60 -12.71
C CYS A 117 0.26 -8.90 -12.47
N ASN A 118 0.34 -9.76 -13.49
CA ASN A 118 1.20 -10.94 -13.49
C ASN A 118 2.67 -10.52 -13.67
N MET A 119 3.29 -9.89 -12.66
CA MET A 119 4.75 -9.87 -12.57
C MET A 119 5.23 -11.08 -11.77
N LYS A 120 5.19 -12.25 -12.41
CA LYS A 120 6.09 -13.35 -12.04
C LYS A 120 7.44 -13.04 -12.69
N GLY A 121 8.32 -12.38 -11.95
CA GLY A 121 9.71 -12.26 -12.33
C GLY A 121 10.39 -13.62 -12.20
N TYR A 122 10.69 -14.23 -13.33
CA TYR A 122 11.67 -15.31 -13.43
C TYR A 122 13.06 -14.73 -13.13
N LEU A 123 13.79 -15.42 -12.25
CA LEU A 123 15.24 -15.26 -12.04
C LEU A 123 15.98 -15.76 -13.30
N PRO A 124 17.05 -15.07 -13.74
CA PRO A 124 18.30 -15.74 -14.07
C PRO A 124 19.12 -16.01 -12.81
#